data_AF-A0A7X0R0M7-F1
#
_entry.id   AF-A0A7X0R0M7-F1
#
_cell.length_a   1.000
_cell.length_b   1.000
_cell.length_c   1.000
_cell.angle_alpha   90.00
_cell.angle_beta   90.00
_cell.angle_gamma   90.00
#
_symmetry.space_group_name_H-M   'P 1'
#
loop_
_entity.id
_entity.type
_entity.pdbx_description
1 polymer ?
#
loop_
_entity_poly.entity_id
_entity_poly.type
_entity_poly.pdbx_seq_one_letter_code
_entity_poly.pdbx_strand_id
1 'polypeptide(L)'
;MRNYSLLRFLKLNVYFFLMYSLLTAVWYGITGKFEENPTGTIGEVFFTAAVFSLLFSLAIVIWFRREERRIPVKGLSVKELDKKLARIGYQRVQGKSKQTISYKPEPPKASALAGKIFVQQSVNFYHLHGPARYLKQIGNL
;
A
#
# COMPACT_ATOMS: atom_id res chain seq x y z
N MET A 1 -8.15 14.48 3.57
CA MET A 1 -7.85 13.10 3.08
C MET A 1 -8.92 12.06 3.42
N ARG A 2 -9.72 12.23 4.49
CA ARG A 2 -10.75 11.26 4.92
C ARG A 2 -11.80 10.91 3.84
N ASN A 3 -12.20 11.88 3.02
CA ASN A 3 -13.19 11.66 1.95
C ASN A 3 -12.60 10.94 0.73
N TYR A 4 -11.28 11.03 0.50
CA TYR A 4 -10.63 10.45 -0.68
C TYR A 4 -10.45 8.93 -0.55
N SER A 5 -10.15 8.45 0.66
CA SER A 5 -10.10 7.02 0.96
C SER A 5 -11.49 6.38 0.94
N LEU A 6 -12.50 7.06 1.49
CA LEU A 6 -13.90 6.62 1.43
C LEU A 6 -14.42 6.48 -0.01
N LEU A 7 -14.14 7.47 -0.86
CA LEU A 7 -14.55 7.42 -2.27
C LEU A 7 -13.86 6.28 -3.03
N ARG A 8 -12.58 6.04 -2.77
CA ARG A 8 -11.83 4.94 -3.39
C ARG A 8 -12.36 3.58 -2.94
N PHE A 9 -12.72 3.44 -1.68
CA PHE A 9 -13.33 2.23 -1.13
C PHE A 9 -14.72 1.98 -1.70
N LEU A 10 -15.54 3.02 -1.86
CA LEU A 10 -16.85 2.92 -2.51
C LEU A 10 -16.71 2.48 -3.97
N LYS A 11 -15.82 3.12 -4.74
CA LYS A 11 -15.55 2.74 -6.14
C LYS A 11 -15.09 1.28 -6.25
N LEU A 12 -14.23 0.84 -5.34
CA LEU A 12 -13.75 -0.53 -5.31
C LEU A 12 -14.90 -1.52 -5.03
N ASN A 13 -15.75 -1.23 -4.05
CA ASN A 13 -16.93 -2.05 -3.77
C ASN A 13 -17.89 -2.17 -4.95
N VAL A 14 -18.23 -1.03 -5.56
CA VAL A 14 -19.13 -1.02 -6.73
C VAL A 14 -18.52 -1.85 -7.86
N TYR A 15 -17.20 -1.75 -8.08
CA TYR A 15 -16.50 -2.57 -9.08
C TYR A 15 -16.61 -4.07 -8.79
N PHE A 16 -16.33 -4.50 -7.56
CA PHE A 16 -16.42 -5.91 -7.19
C PHE A 16 -17.85 -6.45 -7.23
N PHE A 17 -18.82 -5.66 -6.78
CA PHE A 17 -20.24 -6.00 -6.88
C PHE A 17 -20.67 -6.22 -8.33
N LEU A 18 -20.34 -5.29 -9.23
CA LEU A 18 -20.70 -5.40 -10.65
C LEU A 18 -20.02 -6.59 -11.32
N MET A 19 -18.71 -6.77 -11.10
CA MET A 19 -17.97 -7.89 -11.70
C MET A 19 -18.47 -9.23 -11.20
N TYR A 20 -18.72 -9.37 -9.90
CA TYR A 20 -19.23 -10.62 -9.34
C TYR A 20 -20.67 -10.91 -9.79
N SER A 21 -21.52 -9.88 -9.87
CA SER A 21 -22.89 -10.03 -10.41
C SER A 21 -22.84 -10.53 -11.86
N LEU A 22 -21.98 -9.93 -12.69
CA LEU A 22 -21.85 -10.30 -14.10
C LEU A 22 -21.30 -11.72 -14.25
N LEU A 23 -20.27 -12.09 -13.47
CA LEU A 23 -19.71 -13.43 -13.48
C LEU A 23 -20.75 -14.48 -13.04
N THR A 24 -21.51 -14.20 -11.99
CA THR A 24 -22.54 -15.11 -11.47
C THR A 24 -23.71 -15.23 -12.45
N ALA A 25 -24.10 -14.13 -13.12
CA ALA A 25 -25.11 -14.16 -14.17
C ALA A 25 -24.67 -14.99 -15.38
N VAL A 26 -23.42 -14.85 -15.84
CA VAL A 26 -22.88 -15.69 -16.92
C VAL A 26 -22.88 -17.16 -16.52
N TRP A 27 -22.43 -17.47 -15.30
CA TRP A 27 -22.44 -18.82 -14.78
C TRP A 27 -23.86 -19.42 -14.74
N TYR A 28 -24.83 -18.69 -14.20
CA TYR A 28 -26.23 -19.12 -14.15
C TYR A 28 -26.87 -19.24 -15.53
N GLY A 29 -26.42 -18.44 -16.51
CA GLY A 29 -26.80 -18.60 -17.91
C GLY A 29 -26.30 -19.92 -18.50
N ILE A 30 -25.06 -20.31 -18.20
CA ILE A 30 -24.49 -21.59 -18.64
C ILE A 30 -25.20 -22.78 -17.98
N THR A 31 -25.59 -22.66 -16.71
CA THR A 31 -26.27 -23.75 -15.97
C THR A 31 -27.78 -23.80 -16.22
N GLY A 32 -28.35 -22.96 -17.09
CA GLY A 32 -29.78 -22.94 -17.40
C GLY A 32 -30.68 -22.41 -16.28
N LYS A 33 -30.11 -21.81 -15.22
CA LYS A 33 -30.86 -21.44 -14.01
C LYS A 33 -31.93 -20.35 -14.26
N PHE A 34 -31.76 -19.57 -15.33
CA PHE A 34 -32.72 -18.53 -15.73
C PHE A 34 -34.00 -19.08 -16.38
N GLU A 35 -34.02 -20.33 -16.84
CA GLU A 35 -35.19 -20.91 -17.51
C GLU A 35 -36.33 -21.21 -16.52
N GLU A 36 -36.01 -21.56 -15.28
CA GLU A 36 -37.00 -21.94 -14.26
C GLU A 36 -37.67 -20.73 -13.62
N ASN A 37 -36.90 -19.70 -13.22
CA ASN A 37 -37.44 -18.51 -12.56
C ASN A 37 -36.54 -17.28 -12.76
N PRO A 38 -36.65 -16.57 -13.90
CA PRO A 38 -35.70 -15.52 -14.27
C PRO A 38 -35.66 -14.36 -13.27
N THR A 39 -36.82 -13.94 -12.75
CA THR A 39 -36.90 -12.84 -11.77
C THR A 39 -36.32 -13.23 -10.41
N GLY A 40 -36.56 -14.46 -9.96
CA GLY A 40 -35.95 -15.01 -8.74
C GLY A 40 -34.43 -15.14 -8.87
N THR A 41 -33.95 -15.65 -10.00
CA THR A 41 -32.51 -15.81 -10.28
C THR A 41 -31.78 -14.48 -10.29
N ILE A 42 -32.36 -13.42 -10.85
CA ILE A 42 -31.78 -12.07 -10.81
C ILE A 42 -31.63 -11.59 -9.37
N GLY A 43 -32.67 -11.78 -8.53
CA GLY A 43 -32.62 -11.43 -7.11
C GLY A 43 -31.52 -12.18 -6.36
N GLU A 44 -31.34 -13.47 -6.64
CA GLU A 44 -30.27 -14.28 -6.06
C GLU A 44 -28.87 -13.81 -6.49
N VAL A 45 -28.68 -13.45 -7.76
CA VAL A 45 -27.41 -12.92 -8.27
C VAL A 45 -27.04 -11.64 -7.53
N PHE A 46 -27.98 -10.71 -7.37
CA PHE A 46 -27.70 -9.47 -6.65
C PHE A 46 -27.47 -9.70 -5.15
N PHE A 47 -28.22 -10.60 -4.52
CA PHE A 47 -28.05 -10.92 -3.11
C PHE A 47 -26.68 -11.55 -2.86
N THR A 48 -26.30 -12.55 -3.64
CA THR A 48 -24.99 -13.20 -3.53
C THR A 48 -23.85 -12.22 -3.81
N ALA A 49 -23.99 -11.36 -4.81
CA ALA A 49 -23.02 -10.30 -5.08
C ALA A 49 -22.89 -9.28 -3.95
N ALA A 50 -23.99 -8.90 -3.31
CA ALA A 50 -23.97 -7.98 -2.17
C ALA A 50 -23.25 -8.60 -0.97
N VAL A 51 -23.56 -9.86 -0.64
CA VAL A 51 -22.90 -10.61 0.44
C VAL A 51 -21.41 -10.76 0.15
N PHE A 52 -21.04 -11.15 -1.08
CA PHE A 52 -19.64 -11.27 -1.48
C PHE A 52 -18.90 -9.95 -1.39
N SER A 53 -19.47 -8.87 -1.93
CA SER A 53 -18.86 -7.53 -1.87
C SER A 53 -18.65 -7.07 -0.43
N LEU A 54 -19.59 -7.37 0.47
CA LEU A 54 -19.49 -7.01 1.89
C LEU A 54 -18.37 -7.80 2.59
N LEU A 55 -18.33 -9.11 2.39
CA LEU A 55 -17.27 -9.98 2.94
C LEU A 55 -15.89 -9.59 2.41
N PHE A 56 -15.80 -9.32 1.12
CA PHE A 56 -14.57 -8.89 0.46
C PHE A 56 -14.09 -7.53 1.01
N SER A 57 -15.02 -6.57 1.19
CA SER A 57 -14.76 -5.32 1.88
C SER A 57 -14.18 -5.52 3.28
N LEU A 58 -14.81 -6.39 4.06
CA LEU A 58 -14.39 -6.68 5.43
C LEU A 58 -12.99 -7.29 5.44
N ALA A 59 -12.71 -8.22 4.53
CA ALA A 59 -11.42 -8.87 4.37
C ALA A 59 -10.32 -7.86 4.03
N ILE A 60 -10.58 -6.93 3.08
CA ILE A 60 -9.64 -5.85 2.76
C ILE A 60 -9.37 -4.97 3.97
N VAL A 61 -10.41 -4.56 4.72
CA VAL A 61 -10.23 -3.70 5.90
C VAL A 61 -9.39 -4.40 6.97
N ILE A 62 -9.66 -5.69 7.21
CA ILE A 62 -8.90 -6.51 8.17
C ILE A 62 -7.45 -6.67 7.70
N TRP A 63 -7.23 -6.94 6.41
CA TRP A 63 -5.90 -7.07 5.84
C TRP A 63 -5.13 -5.75 5.91
N PHE A 64 -5.73 -4.63 5.51
CA PHE A 64 -5.13 -3.31 5.60
C PHE A 64 -4.73 -2.96 7.04
N ARG A 65 -5.59 -3.24 8.02
CA ARG A 65 -5.26 -3.07 9.45
C ARG A 65 -4.13 -3.99 9.91
N ARG A 66 -4.02 -5.21 9.37
CA ARG A 66 -2.90 -6.12 9.66
C ARG A 66 -1.58 -5.62 9.06
N GLU A 67 -1.59 -5.01 7.89
CA GLU A 67 -0.40 -4.40 7.28
C GLU A 67 0.05 -3.15 8.04
N GLU A 68 -0.86 -2.27 8.44
CA GLU A 68 -0.53 -1.11 9.28
C GLU A 68 0.11 -1.51 10.61
N ARG A 69 -0.31 -2.63 11.21
CA ARG A 69 0.31 -3.16 12.46
C ARG A 69 1.68 -3.80 12.25
N ARG A 70 2.01 -4.23 11.03
CA ARG A 70 3.30 -4.89 10.72
C ARG A 70 4.38 -3.91 10.25
N ILE A 71 4.01 -2.69 9.90
CA ILE A 71 4.95 -1.65 9.52
C ILE A 71 5.15 -0.76 10.75
N PRO A 72 6.35 -0.71 11.35
CA PRO A 72 6.58 0.13 12.52
C PRO A 72 6.31 1.60 12.16
N VAL A 73 5.20 2.14 12.68
CA VAL A 73 4.80 3.56 12.57
C VAL A 73 5.64 4.41 13.51
N LYS A 74 6.96 4.26 13.47
CA LYS A 74 7.84 5.30 14.01
C LYS A 74 8.01 6.32 12.89
N GLY A 75 7.06 7.26 12.83
CA GLY A 75 7.11 8.42 11.95
C GLY A 75 8.33 9.27 12.28
N LEU A 76 9.49 8.87 11.74
CA LEU A 76 10.72 9.64 11.81
C LEU A 76 10.49 10.93 11.05
N SER A 77 10.47 12.05 11.78
CA SER A 77 10.47 13.37 11.16
C SER A 77 11.72 13.53 10.27
N VAL A 78 11.62 14.28 9.17
CA VAL A 78 12.78 14.56 8.27
C VAL A 78 13.99 15.05 9.07
N LYS A 79 13.75 15.88 10.09
CA LYS A 79 14.80 16.40 10.98
C LYS A 79 15.45 15.31 11.83
N GLU A 80 14.70 14.30 12.24
CA GLU A 80 15.22 13.17 13.01
C GLU A 80 15.96 12.17 12.11
N LEU A 81 15.46 11.96 10.89
CA LEU A 81 16.13 11.16 9.88
C LEU A 81 17.47 11.78 9.50
N ASP A 82 17.51 13.10 9.26
CA ASP A 82 18.75 13.85 8.99
C ASP A 82 19.74 13.75 10.15
N LYS A 83 19.28 13.91 11.40
CA LYS A 83 20.15 13.75 12.60
C LYS A 83 20.73 12.34 12.72
N LYS A 84 19.94 11.29 12.43
CA LYS A 84 20.42 9.91 12.50
C LYS A 84 21.38 9.58 11.35
N LEU A 85 21.09 10.02 10.14
CA LEU A 85 21.98 9.83 8.99
C LEU A 85 23.31 10.57 9.17
N ALA A 86 23.29 11.78 9.73
CA ALA A 86 24.49 12.52 10.09
C ALA A 86 25.34 11.77 11.14
N ARG A 87 24.73 11.15 12.17
CA ARG A 87 25.46 10.32 13.14
C ARG A 87 26.15 9.10 12.51
N ILE A 88 25.57 8.55 11.45
CA ILE A 88 26.13 7.41 10.70
C ILE A 88 27.22 7.88 9.70
N GLY A 89 27.39 9.20 9.53
CA GLY A 89 28.37 9.81 8.63
C GLY A 89 27.85 10.00 7.20
N TYR A 90 26.54 10.18 7.03
CA TYR A 90 25.91 10.49 5.74
C TYR A 90 25.43 11.94 5.71
N GLN A 91 25.85 12.69 4.69
CA GLN A 91 25.36 14.03 4.39
C GLN A 91 24.33 14.01 3.27
N ARG A 92 23.33 14.88 3.40
CA ARG A 92 22.34 15.12 2.36
C ARG A 92 23.01 15.79 1.15
N VAL A 93 22.91 15.15 -0.01
CA VAL A 93 23.30 15.77 -1.27
C VAL A 93 22.15 16.63 -1.73
N GLN A 94 22.39 17.94 -1.90
CA GLN A 94 21.42 18.84 -2.50
C GLN A 94 21.31 18.53 -4.00
N GLY A 95 20.45 17.56 -4.34
CA GLY A 95 20.13 17.17 -5.72
C GLY A 95 18.79 17.75 -6.18
N LYS A 96 18.69 18.08 -7.47
CA LYS A 96 17.55 18.74 -8.15
C LYS A 96 16.22 17.96 -8.18
N SER A 97 16.11 16.79 -7.55
CA SER A 97 14.88 15.97 -7.59
C SER A 97 13.97 16.25 -6.38
N LYS A 98 12.76 16.72 -6.64
CA LYS A 98 11.74 17.00 -5.59
C LYS A 98 11.21 15.74 -4.89
N GLN A 99 11.46 14.54 -5.42
CA GLN A 99 10.81 13.30 -4.95
C GLN A 99 11.78 12.29 -4.30
N THR A 100 13.09 12.45 -4.48
CA THR A 100 14.09 11.52 -3.94
C THR A 100 15.25 12.31 -3.33
N ILE A 101 15.43 12.17 -2.02
CA ILE A 101 16.54 12.77 -1.29
C ILE A 101 17.68 11.75 -1.28
N SER A 102 18.81 12.10 -1.89
CA SER A 102 20.01 11.26 -1.90
C SER A 102 20.98 11.68 -0.79
N TYR A 103 21.51 10.72 -0.04
CA TYR A 103 22.55 10.92 0.96
C TYR A 103 23.84 10.22 0.54
N LYS A 104 24.97 10.92 0.71
CA LYS A 104 26.32 10.42 0.43
C LYS A 104 27.11 10.33 1.74
N PRO A 105 28.03 9.36 1.86
CA PRO A 105 28.93 9.29 3.00
C PRO A 105 29.91 10.47 3.03
N GLU A 106 30.24 10.97 4.21
CA GLU A 106 31.32 11.94 4.43
C GLU A 106 32.70 11.28 4.28
N PRO A 107 33.66 11.90 3.57
CA PRO A 107 35.07 11.48 3.65
C PRO A 107 35.60 11.80 5.06
N PRO A 108 36.33 10.90 5.76
CA PRO A 108 37.18 9.77 5.33
C PRO A 108 36.54 8.36 5.37
N LYS A 109 35.25 8.24 5.73
CA LYS A 109 34.55 6.94 5.83
C LYS A 109 34.00 6.45 4.49
N ALA A 110 34.07 7.27 3.43
CA ALA A 110 33.55 6.96 2.10
C ALA A 110 34.14 5.69 1.45
N SER A 111 35.38 5.33 1.78
CA SER A 111 36.02 4.09 1.33
C SER A 111 35.51 2.84 2.07
N ALA A 112 34.98 2.99 3.28
CA ALA A 112 34.35 1.91 4.05
C ALA A 112 32.82 1.83 3.89
N LEU A 113 32.18 2.94 3.50
CA LEU A 113 30.73 3.10 3.31
C LEU A 113 30.37 2.96 1.81
N ALA A 114 30.32 1.73 1.30
CA ALA A 114 30.17 1.42 -0.12
C ALA A 114 28.73 1.59 -0.69
N GLY A 115 28.10 2.76 -0.54
CA GLY A 115 26.86 3.03 -1.27
C GLY A 115 26.15 4.33 -0.91
N LYS A 116 25.46 4.93 -1.88
CA LYS A 116 24.52 6.04 -1.67
C LYS A 116 23.25 5.50 -1.02
N ILE A 117 22.66 6.26 -0.10
CA ILE A 117 21.33 5.97 0.44
C ILE A 117 20.32 6.87 -0.26
N PHE A 118 19.29 6.27 -0.85
CA PHE A 118 18.19 6.99 -1.48
C PHE A 118 16.97 6.93 -0.58
N VAL A 119 16.42 8.10 -0.26
CA VAL A 119 15.21 8.25 0.52
C VAL A 119 14.12 8.76 -0.41
N GLN A 120 13.14 7.91 -0.70
CA GLN A 120 11.95 8.32 -1.44
C GLN A 120 10.85 8.67 -0.44
N GLN A 121 10.35 9.89 -0.53
CA GLN A 121 9.27 10.37 0.32
C GLN A 121 7.94 9.99 -0.31
N SER A 122 7.15 9.17 0.37
CA SER A 122 5.73 8.97 0.03
C SER A 122 4.85 9.85 0.93
N VAL A 123 3.54 9.79 0.70
CA VAL A 123 2.54 10.53 1.47
C VAL A 123 2.53 10.11 2.96
N ASN A 124 2.86 8.85 3.28
CA ASN A 124 2.71 8.30 4.64
C ASN A 124 3.98 7.63 5.20
N PHE A 125 5.02 7.42 4.39
CA PHE A 125 6.24 6.69 4.78
C PHE A 125 7.47 7.13 3.97
N TYR A 126 8.67 6.86 4.50
CA TYR A 126 9.93 7.00 3.77
C TYR A 126 10.41 5.62 3.31
N HIS A 127 10.65 5.46 2.02
CA HIS A 127 11.33 4.28 1.49
C HIS A 127 12.83 4.54 1.45
N LEU A 128 13.59 3.67 2.12
CA LEU A 128 15.04 3.72 2.16
C LEU A 128 15.59 2.63 1.24
N HIS A 129 16.32 3.03 0.20
CA HIS A 129 17.02 2.12 -0.69
C HIS A 129 18.54 2.32 -0.53
N GLY A 130 19.27 1.24 -0.29
CA GLY A 130 20.72 1.30 -0.04
C GLY A 130 21.30 -0.02 0.45
N PRO A 131 22.58 -0.05 0.87
CA PRO A 131 23.23 -1.27 1.33
C PRO A 131 22.55 -1.83 2.59
N ALA A 132 22.21 -3.12 2.58
CA ALA A 132 21.40 -3.78 3.61
C ALA A 132 21.95 -3.65 5.04
N ARG A 133 23.28 -3.54 5.20
CA ARG A 133 23.95 -3.34 6.50
C ARG A 133 23.50 -2.05 7.22
N TYR A 134 23.28 -0.98 6.46
CA TYR A 134 22.85 0.32 7.01
C TYR A 134 21.34 0.43 7.13
N LEU A 135 20.59 -0.24 6.24
CA LEU A 135 19.13 -0.34 6.38
C LEU A 135 18.73 -1.05 7.68
N LYS A 136 19.47 -2.09 8.12
CA LYS A 136 19.23 -2.76 9.42
C LYS A 136 19.53 -1.85 10.62
N GLN A 137 20.54 -0.99 10.55
CA GLN A 137 20.83 -0.01 11.61
C GLN A 137 19.74 1.06 11.73
N ILE A 138 19.10 1.42 10.60
CA ILE A 138 18.02 2.41 10.56
C ILE A 138 16.66 1.76 10.89
N GLY A 139 16.46 0.51 10.50
CA GLY A 139 15.20 -0.25 10.60
C GLY A 139 14.99 -1.05 11.89
N ASN A 140 15.97 -1.14 12.82
CA ASN A 140 15.76 -1.67 14.18
C ASN A 140 14.96 -0.67 15.05
N LEU A 141 13.80 -0.24 14.56
CA LEU A 141 12.89 0.71 15.18
C LEU A 141 11.48 0.15 15.21
#